data_AF-A0A1I0Z0B0-F1
#
_entry.id   AF-A0A1I0Z0B0-F1
#
_cell.length_a   1.000
_cell.length_b   1.000
_cell.length_c   1.000
_cell.angle_alpha   90.00
_cell.angle_beta   90.00
_cell.angle_gamma   90.00
#
_symmetry.space_group_name_H-M   'P 1'
#
loop_
_entity.id
_entity.type
_entity.pdbx_description
1 polymer ?
#
loop_
_entity_poly.entity_id
_entity_poly.type
_entity_poly.pdbx_seq_one_letter_code
_entity_poly.pdbx_strand_id
1 'polypeptide(L)'
;MKKLRLEEKYLKSLRRKIIAKKTAPLTSNELDFFARLLELQFYSPELHRVIWDIAWQSPPNAAMLKIAKNIITINVSADDDNVFNDHIEPVFSYYLYNSPSHEQEKILDYFQKSKSLRLRMIVAEFHMWKNHILKGLYMMAKILDETNTDHAISDSICMWITKNGTLELKKSFLHDAAQEREQGNISYAKTLEWICENLIR
;
A
#
# COMPACT_ATOMS: atom_id res chain seq x y z
N MET A 1 11.45 -17.12 26.88
CA MET A 1 10.28 -16.20 26.91
C MET A 1 10.58 -14.76 27.33
N LYS A 2 11.31 -14.48 28.43
CA LYS A 2 11.57 -13.09 28.86
C LYS A 2 12.35 -12.25 27.81
N LYS A 3 13.34 -12.84 27.13
CA LYS A 3 14.15 -12.18 26.09
C LYS A 3 13.33 -11.73 24.88
N LEU A 4 12.49 -12.61 24.32
CA LEU A 4 11.58 -12.29 23.21
C LEU A 4 10.60 -11.14 23.55
N ARG A 5 10.04 -11.12 24.77
CA ARG A 5 9.15 -10.03 25.21
C ARG A 5 9.87 -8.69 25.36
N LEU A 6 11.16 -8.70 25.71
CA LEU A 6 11.99 -7.48 25.78
C LEU A 6 12.32 -6.97 24.37
N GLU A 7 12.66 -7.86 23.45
CA GLU A 7 12.89 -7.53 22.03
C GLU A 7 11.63 -6.97 21.37
N GLU A 8 10.46 -7.55 21.63
CA GLU A 8 9.19 -7.05 21.09
C GLU A 8 8.88 -5.62 21.56
N LYS A 9 9.01 -5.36 22.87
CA LYS A 9 8.83 -4.03 23.44
C LYS A 9 9.83 -3.02 22.85
N TYR A 10 11.06 -3.45 22.66
CA TYR A 10 12.10 -2.64 22.04
C TYR A 10 11.72 -2.25 20.61
N LEU A 11 11.35 -3.21 19.75
CA LEU A 11 10.99 -2.96 18.35
C LEU A 11 9.75 -2.08 18.23
N LYS A 12 8.69 -2.33 19.02
CA LYS A 12 7.50 -1.48 19.06
C LYS A 12 7.81 -0.06 19.53
N SER A 13 8.75 0.10 20.47
CA SER A 13 9.25 1.42 20.89
C SER A 13 10.05 2.12 19.80
N LEU A 14 10.97 1.39 19.16
CA LEU A 14 11.83 1.90 18.09
C LEU A 14 10.99 2.40 16.91
N ARG A 15 10.04 1.58 16.43
CA ARG A 15 9.06 1.97 15.40
C ARG A 15 8.39 3.30 15.72
N ARG A 16 7.84 3.44 16.94
CA ARG A 16 7.17 4.69 17.35
C ARG A 16 8.11 5.89 17.33
N LYS A 17 9.36 5.72 17.76
CA LYS A 17 10.35 6.81 17.77
C LYS A 17 10.76 7.22 16.37
N ILE A 18 10.98 6.25 15.46
CA ILE A 18 11.35 6.52 14.06
C ILE A 18 10.19 7.22 13.33
N ILE A 19 8.97 6.70 13.42
CA ILE A 19 7.78 7.33 12.79
C ILE A 19 7.55 8.75 13.32
N ALA A 20 7.72 8.96 14.63
CA ALA A 20 7.60 10.27 15.24
C ALA A 20 8.82 11.19 15.00
N LYS A 21 9.79 10.78 14.18
CA LYS A 21 11.05 11.50 13.89
C LYS A 21 11.86 11.88 15.15
N LYS A 22 11.73 11.09 16.22
CA LYS A 22 12.48 11.25 17.48
C LYS A 22 13.81 10.51 17.48
N THR A 23 14.04 9.68 16.48
CA THR A 23 15.27 8.90 16.29
C THR A 23 15.50 8.71 14.80
N ALA A 24 16.77 8.66 14.39
CA ALA A 24 17.11 8.42 12.99
C ALA A 24 16.57 7.06 12.51
N PRO A 25 16.25 6.93 11.21
CA PRO A 25 16.02 5.64 10.61
C PRO A 25 17.22 4.70 10.74
N LEU A 26 16.99 3.41 10.50
CA LEU A 26 18.05 2.41 10.60
C LEU A 26 19.09 2.59 9.49
N THR A 27 20.33 2.32 9.85
CA THR A 27 21.45 2.20 8.91
C THR A 27 21.34 0.91 8.09
N SER A 28 22.10 0.82 6.99
CA SER A 28 22.12 -0.40 6.17
C SER A 28 22.54 -1.64 6.96
N ASN A 29 23.52 -1.52 7.86
CA ASN A 29 24.00 -2.65 8.68
C ASN A 29 22.93 -3.15 9.66
N GLU A 30 22.14 -2.23 10.23
CA GLU A 30 21.02 -2.59 11.12
C GLU A 30 19.89 -3.25 10.33
N LEU A 31 19.62 -2.79 9.10
CA LEU A 31 18.66 -3.44 8.21
C LEU A 31 19.13 -4.84 7.78
N ASP A 32 20.42 -5.02 7.50
CA ASP A 32 20.99 -6.34 7.18
C ASP A 32 20.84 -7.33 8.34
N PHE A 33 20.96 -6.84 9.59
CA PHE A 33 20.68 -7.65 10.77
C PHE A 33 19.21 -8.09 10.80
N PHE A 34 18.27 -7.18 10.60
CA PHE A 34 16.84 -7.53 10.57
C PHE A 34 16.47 -8.43 9.38
N ALA A 35 17.09 -8.24 8.22
CA ALA A 35 16.92 -9.10 7.06
C ALA A 35 17.24 -10.56 7.40
N ARG A 36 18.38 -10.83 8.06
CA ARG A 36 18.74 -12.19 8.49
C ARG A 36 17.73 -12.79 9.45
N LEU A 37 17.16 -11.99 10.35
CA LEU A 37 16.14 -12.47 11.30
C LEU A 37 14.81 -12.79 10.60
N LEU A 38 14.43 -12.02 9.58
CA LEU A 38 13.27 -12.30 8.75
C LEU A 38 13.45 -13.59 7.94
N GLU A 39 14.64 -13.83 7.35
CA GLU A 39 14.94 -15.07 6.61
C GLU A 39 14.83 -16.32 7.50
N LEU A 40 15.24 -16.21 8.76
CA LEU A 40 15.16 -17.31 9.73
C LEU A 40 13.74 -17.53 10.29
N GLN A 41 12.74 -16.73 9.87
CA GLN A 41 11.38 -16.71 10.43
C GLN A 41 11.38 -16.66 11.97
N PHE A 42 12.34 -15.93 12.53
CA PHE A 42 12.61 -15.95 13.96
C PHE A 42 11.49 -15.30 14.78
N TYR A 43 10.70 -14.41 14.15
CA TYR A 43 9.72 -13.58 14.80
C TYR A 43 8.29 -13.93 14.43
N SER A 44 7.36 -13.50 15.29
CA SER A 44 5.93 -13.61 14.99
C SER A 44 5.55 -12.73 13.79
N PRO A 45 4.43 -13.04 13.10
CA PRO A 45 3.95 -12.21 12.00
C PRO A 45 3.77 -10.72 12.37
N GLU A 46 3.29 -10.43 13.58
CA GLU A 46 3.17 -9.05 14.10
C GLU A 46 4.54 -8.34 14.14
N LEU A 47 5.57 -9.03 14.59
CA LEU A 47 6.92 -8.47 14.64
C LEU A 47 7.55 -8.31 13.27
N HIS A 48 7.25 -9.19 12.31
CA HIS A 48 7.63 -8.98 10.92
C HIS A 48 7.06 -7.65 10.40
N ARG A 49 5.78 -7.37 10.65
CA ARG A 49 5.19 -6.07 10.27
C ARG A 49 5.91 -4.90 10.91
N VAL A 50 6.25 -4.98 12.21
CA VAL A 50 7.01 -3.90 12.88
C VAL A 50 8.37 -3.67 12.23
N ILE A 51 9.07 -4.73 11.81
CA ILE A 51 10.36 -4.63 11.12
C ILE A 51 10.18 -3.97 9.74
N TRP A 52 9.16 -4.35 8.97
CA TRP A 52 8.89 -3.73 7.67
C TRP A 52 8.50 -2.25 7.79
N ASP A 53 7.69 -1.89 8.79
CA ASP A 53 7.35 -0.49 9.07
C ASP A 53 8.59 0.35 9.42
N ILE A 54 9.57 -0.25 10.13
CA ILE A 54 10.85 0.41 10.41
C ILE A 54 11.69 0.54 9.14
N ALA A 55 11.78 -0.53 8.34
CA ALA A 55 12.52 -0.55 7.10
C ALA A 55 12.00 0.48 6.10
N TRP A 56 10.68 0.67 6.04
CA TRP A 56 10.02 1.68 5.22
C TRP A 56 10.48 3.12 5.49
N GLN A 57 10.83 3.43 6.74
CA GLN A 57 11.32 4.76 7.12
C GLN A 57 12.82 4.93 6.85
N SER A 58 13.49 3.85 6.45
CA SER A 58 14.94 3.78 6.31
C SER A 58 15.35 3.78 4.83
N PRO A 59 16.62 4.10 4.50
CA PRO A 59 17.09 4.04 3.12
C PRO A 59 16.92 2.64 2.51
N PRO A 60 16.76 2.54 1.18
CA PRO A 60 16.67 1.26 0.48
C PRO A 60 17.82 0.33 0.85
N ASN A 61 17.49 -0.89 1.27
CA ASN A 61 18.47 -1.94 1.58
C ASN A 61 18.26 -3.17 0.68
N ALA A 62 19.37 -3.69 0.13
CA ALA A 62 19.38 -4.78 -0.83
C ALA A 62 18.92 -6.13 -0.24
N ALA A 63 19.30 -6.44 1.02
CA ALA A 63 18.90 -7.68 1.67
C ALA A 63 17.39 -7.69 1.95
N MET A 64 16.86 -6.57 2.45
CA MET A 64 15.41 -6.37 2.63
C MET A 64 14.66 -6.47 1.29
N LEU A 65 15.17 -5.86 0.22
CA LEU A 65 14.57 -5.96 -1.12
C LEU A 65 14.54 -7.41 -1.63
N LYS A 66 15.61 -8.18 -1.41
CA LYS A 66 15.67 -9.60 -1.78
C LYS A 66 14.61 -10.42 -1.04
N ILE A 67 14.47 -10.22 0.27
CA ILE A 67 13.46 -10.91 1.07
C ILE A 67 12.05 -10.53 0.60
N ALA A 68 11.81 -9.23 0.38
CA ALA A 68 10.52 -8.76 -0.11
C ALA A 68 10.19 -9.41 -1.46
N LYS A 69 11.14 -9.44 -2.41
CA LYS A 69 10.96 -10.11 -3.70
C LYS A 69 10.55 -11.57 -3.53
N ASN A 70 11.24 -12.31 -2.67
CA ASN A 70 10.95 -13.73 -2.44
C ASN A 70 9.55 -13.95 -1.86
N ILE A 71 9.17 -13.13 -0.85
CA ILE A 71 7.82 -13.18 -0.25
C ILE A 71 6.78 -12.88 -1.34
N ILE A 72 6.99 -11.83 -2.13
CA ILE A 72 6.09 -11.45 -3.22
C ILE A 72 5.92 -12.59 -4.20
N THR A 73 7.01 -13.16 -4.71
CA THR A 73 6.97 -14.25 -5.69
C THR A 73 6.18 -15.46 -5.19
N ILE A 74 6.32 -15.82 -3.91
CA ILE A 74 5.60 -16.95 -3.31
C ILE A 74 4.10 -16.66 -3.16
N ASN A 75 3.73 -15.45 -2.75
CA ASN A 75 2.33 -15.13 -2.45
C ASN A 75 1.55 -14.67 -3.68
N VAL A 76 2.23 -14.09 -4.67
CA VAL A 76 1.67 -13.77 -5.99
C VAL A 76 1.05 -15.01 -6.63
N SER A 77 1.68 -16.18 -6.55
CA SER A 77 1.09 -17.39 -7.15
C SER A 77 -0.23 -17.84 -6.54
N ALA A 78 -0.63 -17.31 -5.38
CA ALA A 78 -1.88 -17.67 -4.72
C ALA A 78 -3.10 -16.85 -5.19
N ASP A 79 -2.90 -15.60 -5.63
CA ASP A 79 -3.94 -14.67 -6.16
C ASP A 79 -5.29 -14.70 -5.40
N ASP A 80 -5.25 -14.74 -4.06
CA ASP A 80 -6.44 -14.83 -3.20
C ASP A 80 -6.24 -13.99 -1.92
N ASP A 81 -7.19 -13.07 -1.64
CA ASP A 81 -7.22 -12.25 -0.43
C ASP A 81 -7.17 -13.08 0.87
N ASN A 82 -7.68 -14.32 0.86
CA ASN A 82 -7.67 -15.21 2.02
C ASN A 82 -6.27 -15.76 2.36
N VAL A 83 -5.31 -15.64 1.44
CA VAL A 83 -3.91 -16.09 1.64
C VAL A 83 -3.04 -14.95 2.17
N PHE A 84 -3.47 -13.70 2.01
CA PHE A 84 -2.69 -12.53 2.39
C PHE A 84 -2.91 -12.15 3.86
N ASN A 85 -1.97 -12.55 4.72
CA ASN A 85 -1.90 -12.06 6.10
C ASN A 85 -1.66 -10.54 6.17
N ASP A 86 -2.15 -9.90 7.24
CA ASP A 86 -2.05 -8.44 7.51
C ASP A 86 -0.65 -7.83 7.53
N HIS A 87 0.38 -8.66 7.42
CA HIS A 87 1.77 -8.27 7.47
C HIS A 87 2.38 -8.10 6.10
N ILE A 88 1.65 -8.42 5.01
CA ILE A 88 2.22 -8.47 3.67
C ILE A 88 2.22 -7.12 2.97
N GLU A 89 1.25 -6.25 3.27
CA GLU A 89 1.16 -4.91 2.68
C GLU A 89 2.43 -4.08 2.89
N PRO A 90 3.01 -3.98 4.10
CA PRO A 90 4.30 -3.31 4.30
C PRO A 90 5.44 -3.89 3.43
N VAL A 91 5.40 -5.19 3.12
CA VAL A 91 6.40 -5.86 2.26
C VAL A 91 6.24 -5.42 0.81
N PHE A 92 5.01 -5.48 0.29
CA PHE A 92 4.67 -5.08 -1.06
C PHE A 92 4.96 -3.60 -1.28
N SER A 93 4.54 -2.74 -0.36
CA SER A 93 4.84 -1.32 -0.37
C SER A 93 6.35 -1.10 -0.34
N TYR A 94 7.08 -1.70 0.61
CA TYR A 94 8.54 -1.56 0.65
C TYR A 94 9.20 -1.95 -0.67
N TYR A 95 8.84 -3.10 -1.25
CA TYR A 95 9.41 -3.54 -2.51
C TYR A 95 9.10 -2.57 -3.65
N LEU A 96 7.83 -2.19 -3.81
CA LEU A 96 7.36 -1.41 -4.94
C LEU A 96 8.00 -0.01 -4.99
N TYR A 97 8.26 0.59 -3.83
CA TYR A 97 8.81 1.94 -3.78
C TYR A 97 10.34 1.98 -3.87
N ASN A 98 11.01 0.89 -3.46
CA ASN A 98 12.47 0.83 -3.38
C ASN A 98 13.12 0.03 -4.53
N SER A 99 12.34 -0.68 -5.35
CA SER A 99 12.86 -1.46 -6.47
C SER A 99 13.22 -0.59 -7.68
N PRO A 100 14.11 -1.04 -8.59
CA PRO A 100 14.33 -0.38 -9.88
C PRO A 100 13.05 -0.34 -10.74
N SER A 101 12.90 0.69 -11.59
CA SER A 101 11.68 0.93 -12.39
C SER A 101 11.20 -0.28 -13.19
N HIS A 102 12.10 -1.03 -13.81
CA HIS A 102 11.74 -2.22 -14.60
C HIS A 102 11.16 -3.37 -13.76
N GLU A 103 11.55 -3.49 -12.49
CA GLU A 103 10.95 -4.46 -11.55
C GLU A 103 9.61 -3.92 -11.00
N GLN A 104 9.50 -2.60 -10.81
CA GLN A 104 8.25 -1.96 -10.40
C GLN A 104 7.15 -2.23 -11.45
N GLU A 105 7.44 -1.98 -12.73
CA GLU A 105 6.47 -2.15 -13.83
C GLU A 105 5.90 -3.56 -13.91
N LYS A 106 6.75 -4.59 -13.77
CA LYS A 106 6.31 -5.99 -13.77
C LYS A 106 5.31 -6.29 -12.66
N ILE A 107 5.57 -5.76 -11.46
CA ILE A 107 4.70 -5.98 -10.31
C ILE A 107 3.42 -5.16 -10.40
N LEU A 108 3.51 -3.92 -10.88
CA LEU A 108 2.33 -3.09 -11.12
C LEU A 108 1.38 -3.77 -12.11
N ASP A 109 1.91 -4.32 -13.21
CA ASP A 109 1.08 -5.01 -14.20
C ASP A 109 0.39 -6.26 -13.64
N TYR A 110 1.05 -6.94 -12.72
CA TYR A 110 0.50 -8.11 -12.04
C TYR A 110 -0.55 -7.70 -11.00
N PHE A 111 -0.21 -6.84 -10.03
CA PHE A 111 -1.11 -6.45 -8.94
C PHE A 111 -2.33 -5.68 -9.41
N GLN A 112 -2.24 -4.86 -10.46
CA GLN A 112 -3.41 -4.13 -10.95
C GLN A 112 -4.53 -5.06 -11.46
N LYS A 113 -4.19 -6.30 -11.83
CA LYS A 113 -5.10 -7.33 -12.33
C LYS A 113 -5.44 -8.39 -11.27
N SER A 114 -4.86 -8.29 -10.08
CA SER A 114 -5.06 -9.28 -9.03
C SER A 114 -6.50 -9.25 -8.54
N LYS A 115 -7.01 -10.43 -8.16
CA LYS A 115 -8.29 -10.54 -7.45
C LYS A 115 -8.23 -9.88 -6.08
N SER A 116 -7.02 -9.79 -5.49
CA SER A 116 -6.81 -9.15 -4.20
C SER A 116 -7.11 -7.65 -4.27
N LEU A 117 -8.12 -7.22 -3.52
CA LEU A 117 -8.47 -5.81 -3.39
C LEU A 117 -7.32 -5.04 -2.74
N ARG A 118 -6.66 -5.66 -1.76
CA ARG A 118 -5.52 -5.09 -1.03
C ARG A 118 -4.32 -4.82 -1.94
N LEU A 119 -3.98 -5.76 -2.82
CA LEU A 119 -2.90 -5.56 -3.80
C LEU A 119 -3.22 -4.45 -4.78
N ARG A 120 -4.47 -4.38 -5.26
CA ARG A 120 -4.91 -3.30 -6.15
C ARG A 120 -4.89 -1.93 -5.44
N MET A 121 -5.22 -1.88 -4.15
CA MET A 121 -5.09 -0.66 -3.35
C MET A 121 -3.64 -0.20 -3.21
N ILE A 122 -2.69 -1.11 -2.97
CA ILE A 122 -1.24 -0.77 -2.91
C ILE A 122 -0.77 -0.16 -4.24
N VAL A 123 -1.23 -0.68 -5.37
CA VAL A 123 -0.92 -0.11 -6.70
C VAL A 123 -1.51 1.28 -6.86
N ALA A 124 -2.77 1.47 -6.44
CA ALA A 124 -3.43 2.75 -6.51
C ALA A 124 -2.67 3.81 -5.69
N GLU A 125 -2.33 3.50 -4.43
CA GLU A 125 -1.55 4.38 -3.56
C GLU A 125 -0.16 4.67 -4.10
N PHE A 126 0.50 3.70 -4.72
CA PHE A 126 1.78 3.92 -5.38
C PHE A 126 1.66 4.94 -6.52
N HIS A 127 0.60 4.86 -7.34
CA HIS A 127 0.34 5.88 -8.36
C HIS A 127 0.12 7.26 -7.74
N MET A 128 -0.61 7.33 -6.63
CA MET A 128 -0.79 8.58 -5.89
C MET A 128 0.56 9.16 -5.42
N TRP A 129 1.43 8.31 -4.87
CA TRP A 129 2.76 8.73 -4.42
C TRP A 129 3.68 9.18 -5.55
N LYS A 130 3.57 8.56 -6.73
CA LYS A 130 4.26 8.99 -7.97
C LYS A 130 3.64 10.25 -8.60
N ASN A 131 2.74 10.94 -7.90
CA ASN A 131 2.03 12.12 -8.39
C ASN A 131 1.11 11.84 -9.59
N HIS A 132 0.72 10.59 -9.82
CA HIS A 132 -0.28 10.19 -10.80
C HIS A 132 -1.67 10.13 -10.14
N ILE A 133 -2.08 11.25 -9.53
CA ILE A 133 -3.25 11.36 -8.64
C ILE A 133 -4.53 10.87 -9.31
N LEU A 134 -4.79 11.32 -10.53
CA LEU A 134 -6.01 10.95 -11.26
C LEU A 134 -6.09 9.42 -11.48
N LYS A 135 -4.98 8.80 -11.92
CA LYS A 135 -4.91 7.35 -12.16
C LYS A 135 -5.16 6.57 -10.86
N GLY A 136 -4.51 6.96 -9.77
CA GLY A 136 -4.69 6.29 -8.48
C GLY A 136 -6.12 6.39 -7.96
N LEU A 137 -6.76 7.57 -8.05
CA LEU A 137 -8.15 7.74 -7.64
C LEU A 137 -9.13 6.92 -8.48
N TYR A 138 -8.96 6.84 -9.81
CA TYR A 138 -9.79 5.95 -10.63
C TYR A 138 -9.64 4.48 -10.26
N MET A 139 -8.42 4.04 -9.92
CA MET A 139 -8.23 2.68 -9.44
C MET A 139 -8.98 2.45 -8.12
N MET A 140 -8.86 3.36 -7.15
CA MET A 140 -9.61 3.26 -5.89
C MET A 140 -11.13 3.29 -6.11
N ALA A 141 -11.62 4.11 -7.05
CA ALA A 141 -13.03 4.18 -7.41
C ALA A 141 -13.56 2.83 -7.93
N LYS A 142 -12.80 2.16 -8.80
CA LYS A 142 -13.17 0.83 -9.32
C LYS A 142 -13.22 -0.21 -8.20
N ILE A 143 -12.23 -0.20 -7.32
CA ILE A 143 -12.18 -1.13 -6.17
C ILE A 143 -13.38 -0.87 -5.22
N LEU A 144 -13.72 0.40 -4.98
CA LEU A 144 -14.88 0.75 -4.14
C LEU A 144 -16.20 0.30 -4.77
N ASP A 145 -16.35 0.46 -6.09
CA ASP A 145 -17.55 0.01 -6.81
C ASP A 145 -17.73 -1.51 -6.74
N GLU A 146 -16.64 -2.27 -6.89
CA GLU A 146 -16.66 -3.74 -6.81
C GLU A 146 -17.01 -4.27 -5.42
N THR A 147 -16.65 -3.54 -4.36
CA THR A 147 -16.90 -3.93 -2.96
C THR A 147 -18.24 -3.44 -2.42
N ASN A 148 -18.92 -2.56 -3.17
CA ASN A 148 -20.22 -1.94 -2.89
C ASN A 148 -20.26 -1.03 -1.64
N THR A 149 -19.42 -1.28 -0.62
CA THR A 149 -19.09 -0.35 0.49
C THR A 149 -17.92 -0.90 1.31
N ASP A 150 -16.73 -0.31 1.17
CA ASP A 150 -15.59 -0.54 2.07
C ASP A 150 -15.18 0.78 2.71
N HIS A 151 -15.39 0.90 4.03
CA HIS A 151 -15.09 2.11 4.78
C HIS A 151 -13.60 2.48 4.73
N ALA A 152 -12.69 1.51 4.72
CA ALA A 152 -11.25 1.78 4.67
C ALA A 152 -10.85 2.37 3.31
N ILE A 153 -11.44 1.87 2.21
CA ILE A 153 -11.22 2.42 0.87
C ILE A 153 -11.79 3.83 0.78
N SER A 154 -13.01 4.05 1.27
CA SER A 154 -13.62 5.38 1.31
C SER A 154 -12.78 6.37 2.11
N ASP A 155 -12.28 5.98 3.29
CA ASP A 155 -11.42 6.81 4.13
C ASP A 155 -10.11 7.16 3.41
N SER A 156 -9.46 6.19 2.78
CA SER A 156 -8.25 6.42 1.97
C SER A 156 -8.49 7.40 0.83
N ILE A 157 -9.60 7.25 0.08
CA ILE A 157 -9.99 8.19 -0.97
C ILE A 157 -10.14 9.61 -0.40
N CYS A 158 -10.88 9.77 0.70
CA CYS A 158 -11.10 11.05 1.36
C CYS A 158 -9.79 11.71 1.82
N MET A 159 -8.85 10.92 2.37
CA MET A 159 -7.53 11.43 2.76
C MET A 159 -6.74 11.96 1.56
N TRP A 160 -6.72 11.22 0.45
CA TRP A 160 -6.00 11.62 -0.76
C TRP A 160 -6.62 12.84 -1.43
N ILE A 161 -7.95 12.91 -1.46
CA ILE A 161 -8.73 14.06 -1.91
C ILE A 161 -8.41 15.28 -1.06
N THR A 162 -8.43 15.18 0.27
CA THR A 162 -8.15 16.32 1.16
C THR A 162 -6.77 16.91 0.89
N LYS A 163 -5.81 16.05 0.51
CA LYS A 163 -4.43 16.46 0.25
C LYS A 163 -4.20 16.98 -1.17
N ASN A 164 -4.91 16.49 -2.18
CA ASN A 164 -4.59 16.73 -3.61
C ASN A 164 -5.80 17.14 -4.46
N GLY A 165 -6.95 17.37 -3.84
CA GLY A 165 -8.19 17.71 -4.53
C GLY A 165 -8.06 19.03 -5.28
N THR A 166 -8.45 19.02 -6.55
CA THR A 166 -8.50 20.22 -7.39
C THR A 166 -9.81 20.29 -8.14
N LEU A 167 -10.13 21.48 -8.65
CA LEU A 167 -11.31 21.68 -9.48
C LEU A 167 -11.21 20.91 -10.81
N GLU A 168 -10.01 20.75 -11.35
CA GLU A 168 -9.73 19.96 -12.55
C GLU A 168 -10.05 18.48 -12.32
N LEU A 169 -9.62 17.91 -11.19
CA LEU A 169 -9.98 16.54 -10.82
C LEU A 169 -11.49 16.38 -10.74
N LYS A 170 -12.17 17.31 -10.05
CA LYS A 170 -13.64 17.28 -9.93
C LYS A 170 -14.34 17.30 -11.28
N LYS A 171 -13.88 18.14 -12.22
CA LYS A 171 -14.43 18.19 -13.58
C LYS A 171 -14.21 16.88 -14.35
N SER A 172 -13.03 16.27 -14.22
CA SER A 172 -12.73 14.97 -14.84
C SER A 172 -13.68 13.88 -14.37
N PHE A 173 -13.85 13.76 -13.04
CA PHE A 173 -14.72 12.74 -12.46
C PHE A 173 -16.21 12.95 -12.84
N LEU A 174 -16.70 14.19 -12.88
CA LEU A 174 -18.07 14.49 -13.30
C LEU A 174 -18.30 14.16 -14.79
N HIS A 175 -17.32 14.47 -15.64
CA HIS A 175 -17.39 14.13 -17.06
C HIS A 175 -17.49 12.61 -17.26
N ASP A 176 -16.61 11.86 -16.60
CA ASP A 176 -16.57 10.41 -16.74
C ASP A 176 -17.80 9.75 -16.09
N ALA A 177 -18.30 10.26 -14.97
CA ALA A 177 -19.55 9.80 -14.38
C ALA A 177 -20.74 9.90 -15.36
N ALA A 178 -20.81 11.00 -16.12
CA ALA A 178 -21.84 11.16 -17.14
C ALA A 178 -21.69 10.14 -18.29
N GLN A 179 -20.47 9.91 -18.77
CA GLN A 179 -20.19 8.90 -19.80
C GLN A 179 -20.56 7.48 -19.34
N GLU A 180 -20.20 7.12 -18.11
CA GLU A 180 -20.50 5.81 -17.52
C GLU A 180 -22.01 5.61 -17.36
N ARG A 181 -22.77 6.67 -17.04
CA ARG A 181 -24.25 6.62 -17.04
C ARG A 181 -24.82 6.33 -18.41
N GLU A 182 -24.34 7.02 -19.44
CA GLU A 182 -24.79 6.81 -20.83
C GLU A 182 -24.52 5.38 -21.31
N GLN A 183 -23.43 4.77 -20.83
CA GLN A 183 -23.06 3.38 -21.11
C GLN A 183 -23.82 2.36 -20.25
N GLY A 184 -24.64 2.81 -19.29
CA GLY A 184 -25.41 1.94 -18.39
C GLY A 184 -24.66 1.45 -17.15
N ASN A 185 -23.44 1.92 -16.91
CA ASN A 185 -22.61 1.58 -15.74
C ASN A 185 -23.01 2.42 -14.52
N ILE A 186 -24.28 2.30 -14.11
CA ILE A 186 -24.91 3.17 -13.12
C ILE A 186 -24.22 3.10 -11.75
N SER A 187 -23.73 1.94 -11.32
CA SER A 187 -23.05 1.78 -10.03
C SER A 187 -21.74 2.57 -10.00
N TYR A 188 -20.89 2.32 -10.99
CA TYR A 188 -19.60 2.99 -11.08
C TYR A 188 -19.74 4.51 -11.25
N ALA A 189 -20.71 4.95 -12.05
CA ALA A 189 -21.00 6.38 -12.19
C ALA A 189 -21.35 7.05 -10.84
N LYS A 190 -22.17 6.39 -10.00
CA LYS A 190 -22.47 6.90 -8.64
C LYS A 190 -21.24 6.96 -7.76
N THR A 191 -20.34 5.98 -7.88
CA THR A 191 -19.06 5.98 -7.15
C THR A 191 -18.21 7.19 -7.54
N LEU A 192 -18.12 7.52 -8.84
CA LEU A 192 -17.41 8.71 -9.32
C LEU A 192 -18.06 10.02 -8.85
N GLU A 193 -19.39 10.08 -8.81
CA GLU A 193 -20.14 11.23 -8.26
C GLU A 193 -19.88 11.43 -6.77
N TRP A 194 -19.90 10.34 -5.98
CA TRP A 194 -19.58 10.39 -4.57
C TRP A 194 -18.16 10.93 -4.32
N ILE A 195 -17.18 10.52 -5.14
CA ILE A 195 -15.82 11.10 -5.11
C ILE A 195 -15.87 12.62 -5.37
N CYS A 196 -16.68 13.09 -6.32
CA CYS A 196 -16.83 14.52 -6.63
C CYS A 196 -17.42 15.34 -5.48
N GLU A 197 -18.36 14.76 -4.74
CA GLU A 197 -18.97 15.40 -3.56
C GLU A 197 -17.94 15.60 -2.44
N ASN A 198 -16.92 14.75 -2.37
CA ASN A 198 -15.85 14.84 -1.38
C ASN A 198 -14.65 15.68 -1.86
N LEU A 199 -14.51 15.94 -3.17
CA LEU A 199 -13.36 16.65 -3.76
C LEU A 199 -13.20 18.12 -3.33
N ILE A 200 -14.27 18.78 -2.87
CA ILE A 200 -14.24 20.16 -2.37
C ILE A 200 -15.29 20.27 -1.25
N ARG A 201 -14.81 20.35 0.00
CA ARG A 201 -15.54 20.90 1.15
C ARG A 201 -14.84 22.17 1.62
#